data_AF-A0A3B9RXI6-F1
#
_entry.id   AF-A0A3B9RXI6-F1
#
_cell.length_a   1.000
_cell.length_b   1.000
_cell.length_c   1.000
_cell.angle_alpha   90.00
_cell.angle_beta   90.00
_cell.angle_gamma   90.00
#
_symmetry.space_group_name_H-M   'P 1'
#
loop_
_entity.id
_entity.type
_entity.pdbx_description
1 polymer ?
#
loop_
_entity_poly.entity_id
_entity_poly.type
_entity_poly.pdbx_seq_one_letter_code
_entity_poly.pdbx_strand_id
1 'polypeptide(L)' 'YGQVKEQGLTLIPIKIYLKGGIIKMELALGRGKKMYDKRQTMKKRDAERDIERALSEQSFN' A
#
# COMPACT_ATOMS: atom_id res chain seq x y z
N TYR A 1 -18.82 -21.04 3.27
CA TYR A 1 -18.44 -20.27 2.07
C TYR A 1 -18.64 -18.78 2.40
N GLY A 2 -17.71 -17.95 2.85
CA GLY A 2 -16.27 -17.81 2.60
C GLY A 2 -16.11 -16.41 1.97
N GLN A 3 -15.82 -15.37 2.78
CA GLN A 3 -15.81 -13.94 2.42
C GLN A 3 -14.98 -13.58 1.16
N VAL A 4 -14.14 -14.50 0.68
CA VAL A 4 -13.40 -14.41 -0.58
C VAL A 4 -14.33 -14.34 -1.82
N LYS A 5 -15.59 -14.80 -1.73
CA LYS A 5 -16.58 -14.70 -2.83
C LYS A 5 -17.26 -13.33 -2.92
N GLU A 6 -17.08 -12.43 -1.95
CA GLU A 6 -17.57 -11.06 -2.09
C GLU A 6 -16.76 -10.33 -3.16
N GLN A 7 -17.44 -9.90 -4.22
CA GLN A 7 -16.84 -9.23 -5.38
C GLN A 7 -15.93 -8.07 -4.93
N GLY A 8 -14.65 -8.16 -5.29
CA GLY A 8 -13.67 -7.09 -5.09
C GLY A 8 -12.73 -7.26 -3.89
N LEU A 9 -12.80 -8.36 -3.14
CA LEU A 9 -11.78 -8.73 -2.16
C LEU A 9 -10.75 -9.67 -2.78
N THR A 10 -9.47 -9.36 -2.57
CA THR A 10 -8.32 -10.13 -3.04
C THR A 10 -7.50 -10.57 -1.84
N LEU A 11 -7.10 -11.83 -1.82
CA LEU A 11 -6.21 -12.38 -0.80
C LEU A 11 -4.77 -12.00 -1.12
N ILE A 12 -4.07 -11.39 -0.17
CA ILE A 12 -2.69 -10.91 -0.35
C ILE A 12 -1.83 -11.41 0.82
N PRO A 13 -0.65 -11.99 0.57
CA PRO A 13 0.30 -12.33 1.62
C PRO A 13 0.94 -11.06 2.20
N ILE A 14 0.94 -10.95 3.53
CA ILE A 14 1.58 -9.82 4.24
C ILE A 14 2.98 -10.20 4.69
N LYS A 15 3.13 -11.38 5.30
CA LYS A 15 4.38 -11.83 5.91
C LYS A 15 4.55 -13.33 5.78
N ILE A 16 5.81 -13.73 5.59
CA ILE A 16 6.25 -15.11 5.65
C ILE A 16 7.28 -15.19 6.77
N TYR A 17 7.08 -16.11 7.71
CA TYR A 17 8.00 -16.28 8.84
C TYR A 17 8.15 -17.75 9.23
N LEU A 18 9.33 -18.12 9.69
CA LEU A 18 9.59 -19.47 10.20
C LEU A 18 9.27 -19.52 11.69
N LYS A 19 8.50 -20.51 12.11
CA LYS A 19 8.23 -20.77 13.54
C LYS A 19 8.17 -22.27 13.79
N GLY A 20 9.16 -22.80 14.52
CA GLY A 20 9.20 -24.22 14.89
C GLY A 20 9.43 -25.15 13.70
N GLY A 21 10.34 -24.78 12.78
CA GLY A 21 10.68 -25.60 11.60
C GLY A 21 9.67 -25.56 10.45
N ILE A 22 8.55 -24.84 10.61
CA ILE A 22 7.55 -24.64 9.56
C ILE A 22 7.49 -23.19 9.11
N ILE A 23 7.24 -23.00 7.81
CA ILE A 23 6.99 -21.69 7.21
C ILE A 23 5.52 -21.34 7.44
N LYS A 24 5.28 -20.23 8.13
CA LYS A 24 3.96 -19.64 8.34
C LYS A 24 3.79 -18.43 7.43
N MET A 25 2.58 -18.28 6.90
CA MET A 25 2.22 -17.17 6.04
C MET A 25 1.02 -16.45 6.64
N GLU A 26 1.14 -15.14 6.82
CA GLU A 26 0.05 -14.26 7.24
C GLU A 26 -0.62 -13.69 5.98
N LEU A 27 -1.94 -13.86 5.89
CA LEU A 27 -2.75 -13.48 4.74
C LEU A 27 -3.73 -12.37 5.14
N ALA A 28 -3.87 -11.34 4.30
CA ALA A 28 -4.89 -10.31 4.44
C ALA A 28 -5.88 -10.35 3.29
N LEU A 29 -7.09 -9.85 3.55
CA LEU A 29 -8.08 -9.52 2.53
C LEU A 29 -7.96 -8.04 2.20
N GLY A 30 -7.55 -7.73 0.97
CA GLY A 30 -7.46 -6.38 0.45
C GLY A 30 -8.57 -6.10 -0.56
N ARG A 31 -9.15 -4.90 -0.54
CA ARG A 31 -10.02 -4.41 -1.63
C ARG A 31 -9.21 -3.45 -2.50
N GLY A 32 -9.23 -3.64 -3.82
CA GLY A 32 -8.57 -2.71 -4.74
C GLY A 32 -9.13 -1.29 -4.58
N LYS A 33 -8.26 -0.27 -4.44
CA LYS A 33 -8.69 1.14 -4.40
C LYS A 33 -9.41 1.52 -5.69
N LYS A 34 -10.52 2.25 -5.57
CA LYS A 34 -11.26 2.80 -6.73
C LYS A 34 -10.37 3.77 -7.49
N MET A 35 -10.51 3.84 -8.82
CA MET A 35 -9.67 4.69 -9.68
C MET A 35 -9.71 6.18 -9.32
N TYR A 36 -10.82 6.65 -8.73
CA TYR A 36 -10.95 7.99 -8.18
C TYR A 36 -9.97 8.27 -7.02
N ASP A 37 -9.84 7.33 -6.08
CA ASP A 37 -8.94 7.46 -4.92
C ASP A 37 -7.46 7.45 -5.33
N LYS A 38 -7.13 6.79 -6.44
CA LYS A 38 -5.77 6.80 -7.00
C LYS A 38 -5.37 8.20 -7.45
N ARG A 39 -6.28 8.97 -8.06
CA ARG A 39 -5.98 10.35 -8.51
C ARG A 39 -5.67 11.28 -7.34
N GLN A 40 -6.45 11.21 -6.26
CA GLN A 40 -6.17 12.01 -5.06
C GLN A 40 -4.86 11.58 -4.39
N THR A 41 -4.61 10.27 -4.30
CA THR A 41 -3.36 9.74 -3.69
C THR A 41 -2.13 10.15 -4.52
N MET A 42 -2.19 10.08 -5.85
CA MET A 42 -1.09 10.50 -6.73
C MET A 42 -0.83 12.00 -6.59
N LYS A 43 -1.88 12.85 -6.64
CA LYS A 43 -1.75 14.29 -6.43
C LYS A 43 -1.09 14.64 -5.09
N LYS A 44 -1.51 13.97 -4.01
CA LYS A 44 -0.92 14.20 -2.68
C LYS A 44 0.57 13.83 -2.66
N ARG A 45 0.92 12.68 -3.24
CA ARG A 45 2.32 12.20 -3.31
C ARG A 45 3.21 13.10 -4.16
N ASP A 46 2.70 13.60 -5.28
CA ASP A 46 3.43 14.52 -6.15
C ASP A 46 3.63 15.86 -5.44
N ALA A 47 2.60 16.39 -4.78
CA ALA A 47 2.71 17.62 -3.99
C ALA A 47 3.72 17.49 -2.83
N GLU A 48 3.71 16.37 -2.10
CA GLU A 48 4.69 16.10 -1.04
C GLU A 48 6.13 16.08 -1.60
N ARG A 49 6.34 15.47 -2.77
CA ARG A 49 7.65 15.40 -3.41
C ARG A 49 8.14 16.77 -3.92
N ASP A 50 7.24 17.61 -4.42
CA ASP A 50 7.59 18.96 -4.87
C ASP A 50 7.95 19.87 -3.68
N ILE A 51 7.23 19.73 -2.56
CA ILE A 51 7.55 20.44 -1.30
C ILE A 51 8.92 20.01 -0.77
N GLU A 52 9.21 18.71 -0.77
CA GLU A 52 10.50 18.16 -0.33
C GLU A 52 11.66 18.69 -1.19
N ARG A 53 11.47 18.78 -2.52
CA ARG A 53 12.46 19.37 -3.43
C ARG A 53 12.70 20.84 -3.16
N ALA A 54 11.64 21.63 -3.00
CA ALA A 54 11.75 23.06 -2.74
C ALA A 54 12.45 23.35 -1.40
N LEU A 55 12.14 22.58 -0.36
CA LEU A 55 12.82 22.66 0.94
C LEU A 55 14.31 22.30 0.83
N SER A 56 14.65 21.28 0.03
CA SER A 56 16.04 20.91 -0.22
C SER A 56 16.79 22.00 -0.97
N GLU A 57 16.21 22.61 -2.01
CA GLU A 57 16.84 23.70 -2.78
C GLU A 57 17.08 24.96 -1.93
N GLN A 58 16.15 25.32 -1.05
CA GLN A 58 16.31 26.49 -0.16
C GLN A 58 17.41 26.32 0.89
N SER A 59 17.75 25.08 1.27
CA SER A 59 18.79 24.80 2.27
C SER A 59 20.23 24.88 1.74
N PHE A 60 20.41 24.97 0.41
CA PHE A 60 21.71 25.01 -0.26
C PHE A 60 22.13 26.40 -0.78
N ASN A 61 21.39 27.46 -0.42
CA ASN A 61 21.77 28.87 -0.62
C ASN A 61 22.03 29.55 0.73
#